data_AF-A0A699X939-F1
#
_entry.id   AF-A0A699X939-F1
#
_cell.length_a   1.000
_cell.length_b   1.000
_cell.length_c   1.000
_cell.angle_alpha   90.00
_cell.angle_beta   90.00
_cell.angle_gamma   90.00
#
_symmetry.space_group_name_H-M   'P 1'
#
loop_
_entity.id
_entity.type
_entity.pdbx_description
1 polymer ?
#
loop_
_entity_poly.entity_id
_entity_poly.type
_entity_poly.pdbx_seq_one_letter_code
_entity_poly.pdbx_strand_id
1 'polypeptide(L)'
;NTNQIRCYNCKGLGHYAKNCTARPRRRDAAYLQTQLLIAQKKEAGIQLQAEEYDLLAATADLDEIEEVNANCILMANLQQASSLGTQTDSAPV
;
A
#
# COMPACT_ATOMS: atom_id res chain seq x y z
N ASN A 1 40.47 -23.83 25.88
CA ASN A 1 39.44 -22.84 26.24
C ASN A 1 38.16 -23.20 25.47
N THR A 2 37.31 -24.06 26.03
CA THR A 2 36.10 -24.53 25.34
C THR A 2 35.10 -23.39 25.26
N ASN A 3 34.76 -22.94 24.04
CA ASN A 3 33.67 -21.99 23.80
C ASN A 3 32.34 -22.64 24.20
N GLN A 4 32.00 -22.57 25.49
CA GLN A 4 30.73 -23.08 25.99
C GLN A 4 29.60 -22.22 25.46
N ILE A 5 28.73 -22.81 24.65
CA ILE A 5 27.54 -22.15 24.11
C ILE A 5 26.63 -21.76 25.27
N ARG A 6 26.27 -20.47 25.37
CA ARG A 6 25.31 -19.98 26.35
C ARG A 6 23.89 -20.10 25.79
N CYS A 7 23.02 -20.75 26.54
CA CYS A 7 21.58 -20.81 26.25
C CYS A 7 20.90 -19.52 26.72
N TYR A 8 20.32 -18.73 25.81
CA TYR A 8 19.63 -17.50 26.16
C TYR A 8 18.29 -17.71 26.87
N ASN A 9 17.65 -18.88 26.71
CA ASN A 9 16.38 -19.20 27.35
C ASN A 9 16.52 -19.44 28.86
N CYS A 10 17.52 -20.23 29.28
CA CYS A 10 17.72 -20.62 30.69
C CYS A 10 19.02 -20.10 31.33
N LYS A 11 19.88 -19.41 30.57
CA LYS A 11 21.25 -18.98 30.96
C LYS A 11 22.23 -20.13 31.25
N GLY A 12 21.85 -21.37 30.99
CA GLY A 12 22.74 -22.54 31.07
C GLY A 12 23.83 -22.52 30.00
N LEU A 13 24.84 -23.37 30.19
CA LEU A 13 25.96 -23.53 29.26
C LEU A 13 25.89 -24.89 28.57
N GLY A 14 26.56 -25.03 27.42
CA GLY A 14 26.75 -26.30 26.71
C GLY A 14 25.66 -26.69 25.70
N HIS A 15 24.62 -25.86 25.49
CA HIS A 15 23.55 -26.16 24.53
C HIS A 15 22.97 -24.91 23.88
N TYR A 16 22.45 -25.07 22.66
CA TYR A 16 21.69 -24.04 21.97
C TYR A 16 20.32 -23.83 22.58
N ALA A 17 19.80 -22.60 22.52
CA ALA A 17 18.47 -22.27 23.02
C ALA A 17 17.34 -23.14 22.41
N LYS A 18 17.49 -23.56 21.14
CA LYS A 18 16.54 -24.47 20.45
C LYS A 18 16.47 -25.89 21.06
N ASN A 19 17.54 -26.33 21.73
CA ASN A 19 17.63 -27.65 22.35
C ASN A 19 17.38 -27.58 23.87
N CYS A 20 16.93 -26.43 24.38
CA CYS A 20 16.70 -26.24 25.80
C CYS A 20 15.41 -26.94 26.23
N THR A 21 15.51 -27.89 27.16
CA THR A 21 14.36 -28.59 27.74
C THR A 21 13.80 -27.89 28.97
N ALA A 22 14.52 -26.89 29.51
CA ALA A 22 14.04 -26.06 30.60
C ALA A 22 12.91 -25.15 30.12
N ARG A 23 11.94 -24.90 31.00
CA ARG A 23 10.82 -24.02 30.70
C ARG A 23 11.34 -22.64 30.23
N PRO A 24 10.89 -22.13 29.07
CA PRO A 24 11.30 -20.82 28.59
C PRO A 24 11.00 -19.74 29.62
N ARG A 25 11.88 -18.75 29.69
CA ARG A 25 11.73 -17.64 30.62
C ARG A 25 10.41 -16.90 30.35
N ARG A 26 9.65 -16.62 31.42
CA ARG A 26 8.59 -15.62 31.36
C ARG A 26 9.24 -14.29 30.97
N ARG A 27 8.70 -13.65 29.93
CA ARG A 27 9.17 -12.33 29.50
C ARG A 27 8.70 -11.29 30.51
N ASP A 28 9.53 -10.30 30.79
CA ASP A 28 9.14 -9.22 31.71
C ASP A 28 8.14 -8.25 31.05
N ALA A 29 7.52 -7.41 31.88
CA ALA A 29 6.55 -6.43 31.42
C ALA A 29 7.16 -5.42 30.44
N ALA A 30 8.41 -5.01 30.65
CA ALA A 30 9.09 -4.06 29.78
C ALA A 30 9.26 -4.61 28.37
N TYR A 31 9.70 -5.87 28.24
CA TYR A 31 9.80 -6.55 26.96
C TYR A 31 8.44 -6.66 26.26
N LEU A 32 7.40 -7.05 27.00
CA LEU A 32 6.05 -7.18 26.43
C LEU A 32 5.51 -5.84 25.94
N GLN A 33 5.75 -4.77 26.71
CA GLN A 33 5.38 -3.41 26.34
C GLN A 33 6.08 -2.98 25.04
N THR A 34 7.39 -3.24 24.91
CA THR A 34 8.13 -2.93 23.68
C THR A 34 7.59 -3.73 22.49
N GLN A 35 7.29 -5.01 22.66
CA GLN A 35 6.72 -5.82 21.56
C GLN A 35 5.34 -5.31 21.13
N LEU A 36 4.50 -4.91 22.07
CA LEU A 36 3.20 -4.31 21.76
C LEU A 36 3.36 -3.04 20.94
N LEU A 37 4.28 -2.15 21.34
CA LEU A 37 4.54 -0.90 20.62
C LEU A 37 5.06 -1.16 19.20
N ILE A 38 5.94 -2.17 19.02
CA ILE A 38 6.42 -2.57 17.69
C ILE A 38 5.26 -3.09 16.83
N ALA A 39 4.38 -3.94 17.40
CA ALA A 39 3.23 -4.45 16.69
C ALA A 39 2.28 -3.33 16.24
N GLN A 40 1.95 -2.39 17.15
CA GLN A 40 1.11 -1.24 16.84
C GLN A 40 1.68 -0.37 15.71
N LYS A 41 2.99 -0.09 15.75
CA LYS A 41 3.65 0.67 14.68
C LYS A 41 3.61 -0.05 13.34
N LYS A 42 3.81 -1.37 13.35
CA LYS A 42 3.73 -2.19 12.13
C LYS A 42 2.31 -2.18 11.56
N GLU A 43 1.31 -2.31 12.41
CA GLU A 43 -0.10 -2.31 12.00
C GLU A 43 -0.53 -0.95 11.43
N ALA A 44 -0.14 0.15 12.07
CA ALA A 44 -0.34 1.49 11.52
C ALA A 44 0.36 1.68 10.16
N GLY A 45 1.58 1.12 10.00
CA GLY A 45 2.29 1.16 8.72
C GLY A 45 1.57 0.38 7.61
N ILE A 46 0.97 -0.77 7.93
CA ILE A 46 0.18 -1.56 6.97
C ILE A 46 -1.10 -0.80 6.58
N GLN A 47 -1.77 -0.17 7.54
CA GLN A 47 -2.98 0.62 7.27
C GLN A 47 -2.69 1.80 6.34
N LEU A 48 -1.63 2.56 6.62
CA LEU A 48 -1.21 3.67 5.77
C LEU A 48 -0.87 3.21 4.34
N GLN A 49 -0.20 2.07 4.20
CA GLN A 49 0.14 1.53 2.88
C GLN A 49 -1.10 1.09 2.09
N ALA A 50 -2.14 0.59 2.77
CA ALA A 50 -3.40 0.27 2.12
C ALA A 50 -4.11 1.54 1.62
N GLU A 51 -4.18 2.58 2.46
CA GLU A 51 -4.76 3.87 2.07
C GLU A 51 -4.00 4.51 0.89
N GLU A 52 -2.66 4.44 0.87
CA GLU A 52 -1.85 4.91 -0.24
C GLU A 52 -2.18 4.18 -1.55
N TYR A 53 -2.36 2.86 -1.49
CA TYR A 53 -2.74 2.06 -2.65
C TYR A 53 -4.14 2.42 -3.17
N ASP A 54 -5.12 2.59 -2.27
CA ASP A 54 -6.48 2.98 -2.62
C ASP A 54 -6.52 4.38 -3.26
N LEU A 55 -5.73 5.32 -2.76
CA LEU A 55 -5.58 6.65 -3.36
C LEU A 55 -4.98 6.57 -4.76
N LEU A 56 -3.93 5.76 -4.96
CA LEU A 56 -3.32 5.57 -6.27
C LEU A 56 -4.31 4.94 -7.28
N ALA A 57 -5.13 3.99 -6.85
CA ALA A 57 -6.18 3.43 -7.68
C ALA A 57 -7.21 4.51 -8.08
N ALA A 58 -7.69 5.31 -7.12
CA ALA A 58 -8.62 6.39 -7.39
C ALA A 58 -8.03 7.45 -8.34
N THR A 59 -6.73 7.75 -8.25
CA THR A 59 -6.08 8.67 -9.19
C THR A 59 -6.03 8.12 -10.61
N ALA A 60 -5.80 6.81 -10.79
CA ALA A 60 -5.82 6.19 -12.11
C ALA A 60 -7.21 6.23 -12.75
N ASP A 61 -8.26 5.99 -11.96
CA ASP A 61 -9.64 6.09 -12.43
C ASP A 61 -9.99 7.55 -12.84
N LEU A 62 -9.47 8.55 -12.12
CA LEU A 62 -9.66 9.96 -12.48
C LEU A 62 -8.99 10.31 -13.81
N ASP A 63 -7.76 9.84 -14.05
CA ASP A 63 -7.05 10.06 -15.31
C ASP A 63 -7.84 9.49 -16.51
N GLU A 64 -8.42 8.30 -16.37
CA GLU A 64 -9.28 7.68 -17.40
C GLU A 64 -10.54 8.53 -17.66
N ILE A 65 -11.19 9.03 -16.61
CA ILE A 65 -12.38 9.88 -16.74
C ILE A 65 -12.03 11.19 -17.45
N GLU A 66 -10.90 11.82 -17.13
CA GLU A 66 -10.45 13.04 -17.79
C GLU A 66 -10.19 12.81 -19.29
N GLU A 67 -9.57 11.68 -19.64
CA GLU A 67 -9.35 11.30 -21.04
C GLU A 67 -10.68 11.12 -21.80
N VAL A 68 -11.62 10.37 -21.22
CA VAL A 68 -12.95 10.16 -21.82
C VAL A 68 -13.69 11.47 -21.97
N ASN A 69 -13.59 12.37 -21.00
CA ASN A 69 -14.21 13.69 -21.06
C ASN A 69 -13.61 14.56 -22.18
N ALA A 70 -12.29 14.59 -22.31
CA ALA A 70 -11.61 15.31 -23.39
C ALA A 70 -12.01 14.76 -24.77
N ASN A 71 -12.08 13.43 -24.92
CA ASN A 71 -12.53 12.78 -26.14
C ASN A 71 -13.99 13.13 -26.49
N CYS A 72 -14.88 13.14 -25.49
CA CYS A 72 -16.27 13.56 -25.68
C CYS A 72 -16.39 15.00 -26.19
N ILE A 73 -15.62 15.94 -25.62
CA ILE A 73 -15.60 17.34 -26.05
C ILE A 73 -15.10 17.46 -27.50
N LEU A 74 -14.04 16.73 -27.86
CA LEU A 74 -13.51 16.74 -29.22
C LEU A 74 -14.54 16.24 -30.24
N MET A 75 -15.25 15.15 -29.94
CA MET A 75 -16.29 14.62 -30.82
C MET A 75 -17.44 15.61 -31.02
N ALA A 76 -17.87 16.30 -29.97
CA ALA A 76 -18.91 17.32 -30.06
C ALA A 76 -18.48 18.48 -30.97
N ASN A 77 -17.25 18.96 -30.84
CA ASN A 77 -16.69 20.03 -31.68
C ASN A 77 -16.62 19.60 -33.16
N LEU A 78 -16.24 18.36 -33.45
CA LEU A 78 -16.19 17.83 -34.82
C LEU A 78 -17.59 17.70 -35.44
N GLN A 79 -18.58 17.24 -34.68
CA GLN A 79 -19.97 17.18 -35.13
C GLN A 79 -20.53 18.57 -35.43
N GLN A 80 -20.27 19.55 -34.55
CA GLN A 80 -20.66 20.94 -34.78
C GLN A 80 -20.02 21.51 -36.05
N ALA A 81 -18.71 21.34 -36.23
CA ALA A 81 -18.01 21.79 -37.43
C ALA A 81 -18.56 21.15 -38.72
N SER A 82 -18.90 19.85 -38.66
CA SER A 82 -19.51 19.14 -39.79
C SER A 82 -20.91 19.67 -40.12
N SER A 83 -21.72 20.00 -39.11
CA SER A 83 -23.06 20.59 -39.30
C SER A 83 -23.02 22.03 -39.82
N LEU A 84 -21.98 22.80 -39.45
CA LEU A 84 -21.77 24.17 -39.91
C LEU A 84 -21.41 24.21 -41.41
N GLY A 85 -20.66 23.22 -41.91
CA GLY A 85 -20.29 23.10 -43.32
C GLY A 85 -21.46 22.80 -44.27
N THR A 86 -22.52 22.17 -43.79
CA THR A 86 -23.74 21.91 -44.60
C THR A 86 -24.66 23.12 -44.75
N GLN A 87 -24.54 24.14 -43.90
CA GLN A 87 -25.43 25.32 -43.95
C GLN A 87 -24.90 26.43 -44.88
N THR A 88 -23.59 26.47 -45.16
CA THR A 88 -22.98 27.47 -46.05
C THR A 88 -23.13 27.19 -47.54
N ASP A 89 -23.55 25.97 -47.93
CA ASP A 89 -23.76 25.61 -49.34
C ASP A 89 -25.23 25.80 -49.82
N SER A 90 -26.08 26.34 -48.95
CA SER A 90 -27.47 26.70 -49.28
C SER A 90 -27.63 28.22 -49.29
N ALA A 91 -27.03 28.90 -50.28
CA ALA A 91 -27.38 30.28 -50.58
C ALA A 91 -28.82 30.33 -51.13
N PRO A 92 -29.70 31.24 -50.64
CA PRO A 92 -31.02 31.40 -51.23
C PRO A 92 -30.87 32.07 -52.61
N VAL A 93 -31.40 31.40 -53.64
CA VAL A 93 -31.63 31.97 -54.98
C VAL A 93 -32.72 33.03 -54.91
#